data_AF-A0A2N1Q523-F1
#
_entry.id   AF-A0A2N1Q523-F1
#
_cell.length_a   1.000
_cell.length_b   1.000
_cell.length_c   1.000
_cell.angle_alpha   90.00
_cell.angle_beta   90.00
_cell.angle_gamma   90.00
#
_symmetry.space_group_name_H-M   'P 1'
#
loop_
_entity.id
_entity.type
_entity.pdbx_description
1 polymer ?
#
loop_
_entity_poly.entity_id
_entity_poly.type
_entity_poly.pdbx_seq_one_letter_code
_entity_poly.pdbx_strand_id
1 'polypeptide(L)' 'MQNQRYKLNKELAQMLKGGVIMDVSTPEQARIAEKAGA' A
#
# COMPACT_ATOMS: atom_id res chain seq x y z
N MET A 1 -7.00 -2.63 23.73
CA MET A 1 -5.80 -2.35 22.88
C MET A 1 -5.73 -3.22 21.61
N GLN A 2 -5.85 -4.56 21.67
CA GLN A 2 -5.81 -5.42 20.46
C GLN A 2 -6.91 -5.09 19.42
N ASN A 3 -8.16 -4.88 19.86
CA ASN A 3 -9.28 -4.57 18.94
C ASN A 3 -9.14 -3.22 18.20
N GLN A 4 -8.46 -2.23 18.80
CA GLN A 4 -8.23 -0.94 18.14
C GLN A 4 -7.18 -1.06 17.02
N ARG A 5 -6.08 -1.77 17.28
CA ARG A 5 -5.03 -1.99 16.26
C ARG A 5 -5.57 -2.81 15.09
N TYR A 6 -6.39 -3.82 15.37
CA TYR A 6 -7.06 -4.60 14.33
C TYR A 6 -7.98 -3.73 13.46
N LYS A 7 -8.83 -2.92 14.08
CA LYS A 7 -9.74 -2.02 13.35
C LYS A 7 -8.96 -1.04 12.45
N LEU A 8 -7.90 -0.43 12.99
CA LEU A 8 -7.04 0.48 12.24
C LEU A 8 -6.39 -0.20 11.03
N ASN A 9 -5.81 -1.39 11.22
CA ASN A 9 -5.17 -2.13 10.13
C ASN A 9 -6.18 -2.51 9.03
N LYS A 10 -7.41 -2.86 9.43
CA LYS A 10 -8.49 -3.17 8.48
C LYS A 10 -8.90 -1.94 7.67
N GLU A 11 -9.00 -0.78 8.31
CA GLU A 11 -9.30 0.49 7.63
C GLU A 11 -8.18 0.89 6.67
N LEU A 12 -6.91 0.72 7.05
CA LEU A 12 -5.76 0.94 6.16
C LEU A 12 -5.82 0.02 4.93
N ALA A 13 -6.09 -1.27 5.12
CA ALA A 13 -6.24 -2.20 3.99
C ALA A 13 -7.41 -1.83 3.08
N GLN A 14 -8.50 -1.28 3.64
CA GLN A 14 -9.65 -0.81 2.86
C GLN A 14 -9.31 0.40 1.98
N MET A 15 -8.38 1.26 2.40
CA MET A 15 -7.91 2.40 1.60
C MET A 15 -7.08 1.95 0.38
N LEU A 16 -6.40 0.81 0.45
CA LEU A 16 -5.62 0.25 -0.66
C LEU A 16 -6.48 -0.54 -1.67
N LYS A 17 -7.79 -0.66 -1.43
CA LYS A 17 -8.68 -1.44 -2.29
C LYS A 17 -8.83 -0.77 -3.66
N GLY A 18 -8.49 -1.52 -4.72
CA GLY A 18 -8.58 -1.06 -6.11
C GLY A 18 -7.30 -0.44 -6.66
N GLY A 19 -6.25 -0.31 -5.83
CA GLY A 19 -4.90 0.01 -6.29
C GLY A 19 -4.14 -1.22 -6.79
N VAL A 20 -2.95 -0.98 -7.35
CA VAL A 20 -2.02 -2.02 -7.81
C VAL A 20 -0.78 -1.95 -6.93
N ILE A 21 -0.36 -3.07 -6.35
CA ILE A 21 0.89 -3.15 -5.58
C ILE A 21 1.96 -3.72 -6.50
N MET A 22 3.11 -3.02 -6.61
CA MET A 22 4.24 -3.44 -7.44
C MET A 22 5.47 -3.76 -6.59
N ASP A 23 6.08 -4.92 -6.83
CA ASP A 23 7.37 -5.26 -6.24
C ASP A 23 8.49 -4.47 -6.93
N VAL A 24 9.34 -3.82 -6.15
CA VAL A 24 10.48 -3.04 -6.64
C VAL A 24 11.72 -3.35 -5.81
N SER A 25 12.89 -3.40 -6.46
CA SER A 25 14.18 -3.69 -5.84
C SER A 25 15.18 -2.53 -5.93
N THR A 26 14.82 -1.44 -6.61
CA THR A 26 15.67 -0.25 -6.74
C THR A 26 14.88 1.06 -6.56
N PRO A 27 15.53 2.16 -6.13
CA PRO A 27 14.88 3.47 -6.03
C PRO A 27 14.37 4.03 -7.37
N GLU A 28 14.95 3.60 -8.48
CA GLU A 28 14.48 3.98 -9.81
C GLU A 28 13.16 3.29 -10.16
N GLN A 29 13.07 1.98 -9.91
CA GLN A 29 11.81 1.23 -10.09
C GLN A 29 10.69 1.78 -9.21
N ALA A 30 10.97 2.15 -7.96
CA ALA A 30 9.98 2.79 -7.08
C ALA A 30 9.40 4.08 -7.70
N ARG A 31 10.27 4.94 -8.27
CA ARG A 31 9.86 6.17 -8.97
C ARG A 31 9.03 5.91 -10.22
N ILE A 32 9.29 4.81 -10.93
CA ILE A 32 8.50 4.41 -12.10
C ILE A 32 7.13 3.87 -11.67
N ALA A 33 7.09 3.04 -10.63
CA ALA A 33 5.86 2.46 -10.08
C ALA A 33 4.89 3.55 -9.59
N GLU A 34 5.38 4.52 -8.80
CA GLU A 34 4.59 5.67 -8.33
C GLU A 34 3.99 6.47 -9.51
N LYS A 35 4.80 6.75 -10.55
CA LYS A 35 4.34 7.45 -11.76
C LYS A 35 3.31 6.67 -12.56
N ALA A 36 3.36 5.34 -12.51
CA ALA A 36 2.39 4.46 -13.15
C ALA A 36 1.07 4.34 -12.37
N GLY A 37 0.99 4.93 -11.17
CA GLY A 37 -0.18 4.89 -10.31
C GLY A 37 -0.28 3.64 -9.44
N ALA A 38 0.84 2.96 -9.22
CA ALA A 38 0.97 1.99 -8.12
C ALA A 38 1.09 2.70 -6.78
#